data_AF-A0A534NUD3-F1
#
_entry.id   AF-A0A534NUD3-F1
#
_cell.length_a   1.000
_cell.length_b   1.000
_cell.length_c   1.000
_cell.angle_alpha   90.00
_cell.angle_beta   90.00
_cell.angle_gamma   90.00
#
_symmetry.space_group_name_H-M   'P 1'
#
loop_
_entity.id
_entity.type
_entity.pdbx_description
1 polymer ?
#
loop_
_entity_poly.entity_id
_entity_poly.type
_entity_poly.pdbx_seq_one_letter_code
_entity_poly.pdbx_strand_id
1 'polypeptide(L)'
;MRLQLEAAVRDEYGSELYGGTIPVSGWRSTLERGFQSAFAGAFKLSDKNADLTVVVAEAELVFAGTAYTRTGKPVSAEAQVRYKARLLDENGTVVRRSAATVASKRSASSAAEVTPVAAGAVESMYEQIAREFFEEAPGR
;
A
#
# COMPACT_ATOMS: atom_id res chain seq x y z
N MET A 1 5.74 -1.41 17.82
CA MET A 1 5.24 -0.64 16.67
C MET A 1 3.77 -0.96 16.40
N ARG A 2 3.00 0.02 15.93
CA ARG A 2 1.57 -0.11 15.64
C ARG A 2 1.24 0.45 14.26
N LEU A 3 0.20 -0.09 13.62
CA LEU A 3 -0.44 0.52 12.46
C LEU A 3 -1.67 1.31 12.91
N GLN A 4 -1.85 2.50 12.37
CA GLN A 4 -3.09 3.26 12.46
C GLN A 4 -3.54 3.67 11.07
N LEU A 5 -4.74 3.25 10.69
CA LEU A 5 -5.37 3.64 9.42
C LEU A 5 -6.40 4.72 9.71
N GLU A 6 -6.28 5.88 9.08
CA GLU A 6 -7.25 6.97 9.28
C GLU A 6 -8.58 6.68 8.58
N ALA A 7 -9.64 7.38 8.99
CA ALA A 7 -10.99 7.21 8.44
C ALA A 7 -11.08 7.50 6.93
N ALA A 8 -10.14 8.30 6.39
CA ALA A 8 -10.06 8.58 4.96
C ALA A 8 -9.55 7.37 4.14
N VAL A 9 -8.93 6.37 4.77
CA VAL A 9 -8.56 5.11 4.12
C VAL A 9 -9.84 4.30 3.90
N ARG A 10 -10.24 4.17 2.64
CA ARG A 10 -11.44 3.43 2.22
C ARG A 10 -11.31 1.95 2.55
N ASP A 11 -12.42 1.28 2.84
CA ASP A 11 -12.42 -0.17 3.12
C ASP A 11 -12.45 -1.02 1.86
N GLU A 12 -12.94 -0.44 0.76
CA GLU A 12 -13.13 -1.07 -0.52
C GLU A 12 -12.78 -0.12 -1.67
N TYR A 13 -12.31 -0.69 -2.77
CA TYR A 13 -12.13 0.00 -4.04
C TYR A 13 -12.93 -0.72 -5.11
N GLY A 14 -13.55 0.07 -5.99
CA GLY A 14 -13.93 -0.38 -7.32
C GLY A 14 -12.92 0.19 -8.30
N SER A 15 -12.09 -0.66 -8.91
CA SER A 15 -11.29 -0.23 -10.06
C SER A 15 -11.90 -0.79 -11.33
N GLU A 16 -12.06 0.07 -12.31
CA GLU A 16 -12.42 -0.36 -13.65
C GLU A 16 -11.23 -1.09 -14.27
N LEU A 17 -11.42 -2.37 -14.56
CA LEU A 17 -10.46 -3.18 -15.29
C LEU A 17 -11.21 -4.09 -16.26
N TYR A 18 -10.74 -4.18 -17.50
CA TYR A 18 -11.38 -4.98 -18.55
C TYR A 18 -12.87 -4.64 -18.81
N GLY A 19 -13.31 -3.42 -18.50
CA GLY A 19 -14.70 -3.00 -18.67
C GLY A 19 -15.64 -3.48 -17.56
N GLY A 20 -15.11 -3.95 -16.42
CA GLY A 20 -15.88 -4.26 -15.22
C GLY A 20 -15.23 -3.64 -13.97
N THR A 21 -16.05 -3.29 -12.99
CA THR A 21 -15.57 -2.87 -11.68
C THR A 21 -15.15 -4.10 -10.88
N ILE A 22 -13.88 -4.20 -10.51
CA ILE A 22 -13.41 -5.27 -9.64
C ILE A 22 -13.46 -4.78 -8.20
N PRO A 23 -14.34 -5.33 -7.34
CA PRO A 23 -14.37 -4.97 -5.94
C PRO A 23 -13.15 -5.56 -5.25
N VAL A 24 -12.40 -4.71 -4.55
CA VAL A 24 -11.36 -5.14 -3.60
C VAL A 24 -11.97 -5.08 -2.21
N SER A 25 -12.89 -6.01 -1.92
CA SER A 25 -13.48 -6.21 -0.60
C SER A 25 -12.41 -6.83 0.32
N GLY A 26 -11.78 -6.02 1.17
CA GLY A 26 -10.65 -6.44 2.00
C GLY A 26 -9.38 -5.60 1.78
N TRP A 27 -9.52 -4.37 1.27
CA TRP A 27 -8.40 -3.45 1.15
C TRP A 27 -7.76 -3.15 2.51
N ARG A 28 -8.58 -2.83 3.53
CA ARG A 28 -8.10 -2.60 4.90
C ARG A 28 -7.29 -3.78 5.43
N SER A 29 -7.83 -4.99 5.33
CA SER A 29 -7.12 -6.22 5.76
C SER A 29 -5.87 -6.51 4.92
N THR A 30 -5.79 -6.00 3.70
CA THR A 30 -4.58 -6.13 2.86
C THR A 30 -3.50 -5.16 3.33
N LEU A 31 -3.86 -3.91 3.69
CA LEU A 31 -2.96 -2.95 4.32
C LEU A 31 -2.44 -3.45 5.69
N GLU A 32 -3.31 -4.05 6.51
CA GLU A 32 -2.93 -4.60 7.82
C GLU A 32 -1.95 -5.77 7.67
N ARG A 33 -2.24 -6.71 6.76
CA ARG A 33 -1.33 -7.83 6.48
C ARG A 33 0.00 -7.35 5.91
N GLY A 34 -0.01 -6.37 5.01
CA GLY A 34 1.20 -5.76 4.47
C GLY A 34 2.08 -5.15 5.56
N PHE A 35 1.48 -4.43 6.51
CA PHE A 35 2.20 -3.88 7.67
C PHE A 35 2.83 -4.98 8.51
N GLN A 36 2.05 -6.03 8.82
CA GLN A 36 2.54 -7.16 9.60
C GLN A 36 3.73 -7.84 8.91
N SER A 37 3.61 -8.11 7.60
CA SER A 37 4.68 -8.72 6.80
C SER A 37 5.94 -7.86 6.75
N ALA A 38 5.81 -6.54 6.61
CA ALA A 38 6.95 -5.65 6.49
C ALA A 38 7.71 -5.46 7.81
N PHE A 39 7.02 -5.44 8.96
CA PHE A 39 7.61 -4.96 10.21
C PHE A 39 7.70 -5.99 11.33
N ALA A 40 6.97 -7.11 11.28
CA ALA A 40 7.03 -8.12 12.35
C ALA A 40 8.41 -8.75 12.53
N GLY A 41 9.25 -8.74 11.50
CA GLY A 41 10.63 -9.27 11.57
C GLY A 41 11.61 -8.35 12.31
N ALA A 42 11.35 -7.05 12.36
CA ALA A 42 12.26 -6.05 12.94
C ALA A 42 11.70 -5.39 14.22
N PHE A 43 10.37 -5.38 14.39
CA PHE A 43 9.69 -4.71 15.49
C PHE A 43 8.71 -5.63 16.21
N LYS A 44 8.61 -5.47 17.53
CA LYS A 44 7.48 -6.03 18.28
C LYS A 44 6.21 -5.27 17.96
N LEU A 45 5.23 -5.94 17.36
CA LEU A 45 3.94 -5.32 17.03
C LEU A 45 3.02 -5.27 18.28
N SER A 46 2.33 -4.15 18.50
CA SER A 46 1.38 -3.99 19.60
C SER A 46 0.33 -2.94 19.28
N ASP A 47 -0.93 -3.23 19.60
CA ASP A 47 -2.04 -2.29 19.41
C ASP A 47 -2.20 -1.30 20.57
N LYS A 48 -1.62 -1.60 21.73
CA LYS A 48 -1.82 -0.84 22.98
C LYS A 48 -0.63 0.06 23.34
N ASN A 49 0.55 -0.54 23.44
CA ASN A 49 1.77 0.14 23.88
C ASN A 49 2.82 0.00 22.78
N ALA A 50 2.97 1.03 21.94
CA ALA A 50 3.91 1.03 20.84
C ALA A 50 4.75 2.31 20.85
N ASP A 51 6.07 2.13 20.87
CA ASP A 51 7.05 3.23 20.85
C ASP A 51 7.02 4.03 19.55
N LEU A 52 6.51 3.41 18.48
CA LEU A 52 6.34 3.98 17.16
C LEU A 52 4.99 3.60 16.58
N THR A 53 4.31 4.55 15.95
CA THR A 53 3.07 4.32 15.19
C THR A 53 3.25 4.73 13.74
N VAL A 54 3.05 3.80 12.81
CA VAL A 54 2.89 4.11 11.38
C VAL A 54 1.43 4.49 11.17
N VAL A 55 1.18 5.73 10.78
CA VAL A 55 -0.15 6.20 10.42
C VAL A 55 -0.24 6.30 8.90
N VAL A 56 -1.21 5.62 8.31
CA VAL A 56 -1.57 5.77 6.89
C VAL A 56 -2.79 6.67 6.83
N ALA A 57 -2.59 7.89 6.33
CA ALA A 57 -3.63 8.90 6.20
C ALA A 57 -4.44 8.74 4.91
N GLU A 58 -3.76 8.35 3.81
CA GLU A 58 -4.37 8.06 2.52
C GLU A 58 -3.70 6.82 1.92
N ALA A 59 -4.49 5.96 1.29
CA ALA A 59 -4.01 4.81 0.50
C ALA A 59 -5.05 4.45 -0.56
N GLU A 60 -4.83 4.93 -1.78
CA GLU A 60 -5.69 4.74 -2.94
C GLU A 60 -5.14 3.71 -3.90
N LEU A 61 -5.97 2.72 -4.25
CA LEU A 61 -5.65 1.70 -5.23
C LEU A 61 -6.24 2.06 -6.60
N VAL A 62 -5.38 2.04 -7.63
CA VAL A 62 -5.76 2.21 -9.03
C VAL A 62 -5.10 1.11 -9.86
N PHE A 63 -5.71 0.69 -10.96
CA PHE A 63 -5.07 -0.17 -11.94
C PHE A 63 -4.67 0.62 -13.19
N ALA A 64 -3.41 0.50 -13.59
CA ALA A 64 -2.87 1.10 -14.80
C ALA A 64 -2.59 0.01 -15.84
N GLY A 65 -3.09 0.16 -17.06
CA GLY A 65 -2.84 -0.78 -18.14
C GLY A 65 -1.37 -0.81 -18.54
N THR A 66 -0.79 -2.00 -18.67
CA THR A 66 0.62 -2.20 -19.04
C THR A 66 0.79 -2.77 -20.45
N ALA A 67 -0.25 -3.39 -21.01
CA ALA A 67 -0.31 -3.80 -22.42
C ALA A 67 -1.74 -3.71 -22.94
N TYR A 68 -1.88 -3.49 -24.26
CA TYR A 68 -3.16 -3.20 -24.91
C TYR A 68 -3.33 -4.02 -26.20
N THR A 69 -4.58 -4.38 -26.51
CA THR A 69 -4.96 -4.93 -27.83
C THR A 69 -4.82 -3.84 -28.91
N ARG A 70 -4.87 -4.26 -30.18
CA ARG A 70 -4.97 -3.32 -31.33
C ARG A 70 -6.19 -2.38 -31.27
N THR A 71 -7.23 -2.76 -30.51
CA THR A 71 -8.44 -1.95 -30.32
C THR A 71 -8.36 -1.04 -29.09
N GLY A 72 -7.20 -0.95 -28.44
CA GLY A 72 -6.97 -0.07 -27.28
C GLY A 72 -7.50 -0.62 -25.96
N LYS A 73 -7.92 -1.90 -25.90
CA LYS A 73 -8.37 -2.52 -24.65
C LYS A 73 -7.17 -3.03 -23.86
N PRO A 74 -7.05 -2.75 -22.54
CA PRO A 74 -5.97 -3.31 -21.75
C PRO A 74 -6.07 -4.85 -21.74
N VAL A 75 -4.93 -5.54 -21.86
CA VAL A 75 -4.78 -7.01 -21.72
C VAL A 75 -3.94 -7.38 -20.51
N SER A 76 -3.22 -6.41 -19.94
CA SER A 76 -2.56 -6.53 -18.65
C SER A 76 -2.61 -5.20 -17.92
N ALA A 77 -2.58 -5.23 -16.59
CA ALA A 77 -2.52 -4.03 -15.77
C ALA A 77 -1.71 -4.25 -14.49
N GLU A 78 -1.03 -3.22 -14.02
CA GLU A 78 -0.40 -3.19 -12.70
C GLU A 78 -1.32 -2.51 -11.70
N ALA A 79 -1.23 -2.91 -10.43
CA ALA A 79 -1.83 -2.17 -9.34
C ALA A 79 -0.90 -1.04 -8.93
N GLN A 80 -1.45 0.13 -8.68
CA GLN A 80 -0.74 1.29 -8.16
C GLN A 80 -1.40 1.75 -6.86
N VAL A 81 -0.58 2.03 -5.86
CA VAL A 81 -1.01 2.55 -4.57
C VAL A 81 -0.45 3.94 -4.38
N ARG A 82 -1.32 4.95 -4.38
CA ARG A 82 -0.99 6.32 -4.02
C ARG A 82 -1.26 6.49 -2.53
N TYR A 83 -0.24 6.87 -1.76
CA TYR A 83 -0.38 6.91 -0.30
C TYR A 83 0.23 8.16 0.33
N LYS A 84 -0.21 8.42 1.56
CA LYS A 84 0.42 9.34 2.51
C LYS A 84 0.52 8.65 3.86
N ALA A 85 1.73 8.59 4.40
CA ALA A 85 2.03 8.01 5.69
C ALA A 85 2.90 8.92 6.55
N ARG A 86 2.81 8.73 7.87
CA ARG A 86 3.65 9.41 8.86
C ARG A 86 4.06 8.43 9.95
N LEU A 87 5.28 8.61 10.45
CA LEU A 87 5.77 7.91 11.63
C LEU A 87 5.59 8.84 12.83
N LEU A 88 4.90 8.34 13.85
CA LEU A 88 4.77 9.00 15.14
C LEU A 88 5.64 8.30 16.18
N ASP A 89 6.21 9.07 17.10
CA ASP A 89 6.81 8.54 18.34
C ASP A 89 5.74 8.18 19.38
N GLU A 90 6.19 7.71 20.55
CA GLU A 90 5.32 7.33 21.68
C GLU A 90 4.44 8.48 22.20
N ASN A 91 4.86 9.73 21.98
CA ASN A 91 4.15 10.94 22.40
C ASN A 91 3.16 11.44 21.33
N GLY A 92 3.10 10.77 20.17
CA GLY A 92 2.27 11.19 19.04
C GLY A 92 2.91 12.28 18.17
N THR A 93 4.19 12.60 18.37
CA THR A 93 4.92 13.58 17.57
C THR A 93 5.29 12.98 16.22
N VAL A 94 5.04 13.71 15.13
CA VAL A 94 5.46 13.27 13.78
C VAL A 94 6.98 13.38 13.65
N VAL A 95 7.66 12.25 13.54
CA VAL A 95 9.11 12.20 13.35
C VAL A 95 9.51 12.10 11.88
N ARG A 96 8.70 11.43 11.05
CA ARG A 96 8.94 11.28 9.60
C ARG A 96 7.63 11.25 8.81
N ARG A 97 7.71 11.54 7.51
CA ARG A 97 6.60 11.49 6.55
C ARG A 97 7.05 10.78 5.29
N SER A 98 6.12 10.07 4.66
CA SER A 98 6.32 9.36 3.40
C SER A 98 5.09 9.53 2.52
N ALA A 99 5.29 9.87 1.25
CA ALA A 99 4.20 10.01 0.29
C ALA A 99 4.71 9.70 -1.12
N ALA A 100 4.10 8.70 -1.76
CA ALA A 100 4.47 8.28 -3.10
C ALA A 100 3.31 7.58 -3.81
N THR A 101 3.51 7.30 -5.09
CA THR A 101 2.75 6.30 -5.84
C THR A 101 3.70 5.16 -6.14
N VAL A 102 3.36 3.95 -5.69
CA VAL A 102 4.14 2.73 -5.94
C VAL A 102 3.32 1.77 -6.77
N ALA A 103 3.99 0.99 -7.63
CA ALA A 103 3.36 -0.03 -8.44
C ALA A 103 3.64 -1.42 -7.88
N SER A 104 2.77 -2.38 -8.19
CA SER A 104 3.01 -3.79 -7.99
C SER A 104 4.19 -4.27 -8.84
N LYS A 105 5.02 -5.15 -8.27
CA LYS A 105 6.18 -5.75 -8.96
C LYS A 105 5.83 -6.57 -10.23
N ARG A 106 4.55 -6.90 -10.44
CA ARG A 106 4.05 -7.66 -11.61
C ARG A 106 2.69 -7.14 -12.06
N SER A 107 2.35 -7.35 -13.33
CA SER A 107 1.02 -7.06 -13.86
C SER A 107 0.07 -8.26 -13.74
N ALA A 108 -1.23 -7.98 -13.60
CA ALA A 108 -2.32 -8.92 -13.76
C ALA A 108 -2.71 -9.02 -15.24
N SER A 109 -2.69 -10.23 -15.79
CA SER A 109 -3.17 -10.52 -17.17
C SER A 109 -4.53 -11.22 -17.17
N SER A 110 -5.11 -11.44 -16.00
CA SER A 110 -6.41 -12.09 -15.79
C SER A 110 -7.10 -11.54 -14.55
N ALA A 111 -8.43 -11.70 -14.45
CA ALA A 111 -9.20 -11.24 -13.29
C ALA A 111 -8.75 -11.92 -11.97
N ALA A 112 -8.30 -13.18 -12.03
CA ALA A 112 -7.83 -13.92 -10.87
C ALA A 112 -6.53 -13.36 -10.27
N GLU A 113 -5.74 -12.63 -11.07
CA GLU A 113 -4.45 -12.06 -10.66
C GLU A 113 -4.58 -10.69 -9.99
N VAL A 114 -5.75 -10.05 -10.08
CA VAL A 114 -5.98 -8.67 -9.62
C VAL A 114 -5.75 -8.52 -8.12
N THR A 115 -6.30 -9.42 -7.31
CA THR A 115 -6.12 -9.40 -5.85
C THR A 115 -4.65 -9.63 -5.43
N PRO A 116 -3.95 -10.67 -5.95
CA PRO A 116 -2.53 -10.83 -5.71
C PRO A 116 -1.67 -9.64 -6.15
N VAL A 117 -2.03 -8.97 -7.24
CA VAL A 117 -1.29 -7.80 -7.77
C VAL A 117 -1.52 -6.57 -6.89
N ALA A 118 -2.74 -6.34 -6.40
CA ALA A 118 -3.03 -5.32 -5.39
C ALA A 118 -2.22 -5.54 -4.11
N ALA A 119 -2.13 -6.78 -3.62
CA ALA A 119 -1.30 -7.11 -2.47
C ALA A 119 0.19 -6.81 -2.71
N GLY A 120 0.69 -7.09 -3.92
CA GLY A 120 2.08 -6.75 -4.29
C GLY A 120 2.36 -5.25 -4.36
N ALA A 121 1.37 -4.43 -4.71
CA ALA A 121 1.50 -2.97 -4.63
C ALA A 121 1.53 -2.48 -3.17
N VAL A 122 0.76 -3.11 -2.27
CA VAL A 122 0.82 -2.84 -0.81
C VAL A 122 2.16 -3.26 -0.21
N GLU A 123 2.73 -4.38 -0.63
CA GLU A 123 4.09 -4.77 -0.25
C GLU A 123 5.10 -3.68 -0.65
N SER A 124 5.05 -3.24 -1.91
CA SER A 124 5.92 -2.17 -2.43
C SER A 124 5.71 -0.84 -1.67
N MET A 125 4.49 -0.57 -1.20
CA MET A 125 4.17 0.58 -0.36
C MET A 125 4.90 0.53 0.97
N TYR A 126 4.84 -0.61 1.67
CA TYR A 126 5.51 -0.74 2.96
C TYR A 126 7.03 -0.86 2.83
N GLU A 127 7.56 -1.41 1.74
CA GLU A 127 8.99 -1.34 1.42
C GLU A 127 9.46 0.13 1.31
N GLN A 128 8.72 0.95 0.57
CA GLN A 128 9.03 2.38 0.43
C GLN A 128 8.91 3.11 1.78
N ILE A 129 7.87 2.83 2.56
CA ILE A 129 7.68 3.40 3.91
C ILE A 129 8.85 3.00 4.82
N ALA A 130 9.22 1.72 4.85
CA ALA A 130 10.29 1.22 5.69
C ALA A 130 11.63 1.90 5.35
N ARG A 131 11.92 2.01 4.05
CA ARG A 131 13.09 2.72 3.54
C ARG A 131 13.12 4.18 4.00
N GLU A 132 12.05 4.95 3.77
CA GLU A 132 12.03 6.37 4.13
C GLU A 132 11.99 6.61 5.65
N PHE A 133 11.48 5.65 6.42
CA PHE A 133 11.36 5.80 7.87
C PHE A 133 12.61 5.36 8.64
N PHE A 134 13.33 4.35 8.15
CA PHE A 134 14.35 3.65 8.92
C PHE A 134 15.69 3.50 8.22
N GLU A 135 15.76 3.62 6.90
CA GLU A 135 17.05 3.70 6.22
C GLU A 135 17.53 5.15 6.25
N GLU A 136 18.78 5.36 6.66
CA GLU A 136 19.39 6.69 6.62
C GLU A 136 19.35 7.21 5.18
N ALA A 137 18.84 8.44 5.00
CA ALA A 137 19.12 9.16 3.76
C ALA A 137 20.66 9.22 3.64
N PRO A 138 21.26 8.83 2.50
CA PRO A 138 22.69 9.08 2.31
C PRO A 138 22.91 10.58 2.54
N GLY A 139 23.74 10.88 3.53
CA GLY A 139 24.00 12.24 3.99
C GLY A 139 24.18 13.19 2.81
N ARG A 140 23.43 14.29 2.85
CA ARG A 140 23.71 15.47 2.03
C ARG A 140 24.47 16.48 2.87
#